data_AF-A0A4U9CV26-F1
#
_entry.id   AF-A0A4U9CV26-F1
#
_cell.length_a   1.000
_cell.length_b   1.000
_cell.length_c   1.000
_cell.angle_alpha   90.00
_cell.angle_beta   90.00
_cell.angle_gamma   90.00
#
_symmetry.space_group_name_H-M   'P 1'
#
loop_
_entity.id
_entity.type
_entity.pdbx_description
1 polymer ?
#
loop_
_entity_poly.entity_id
_entity_poly.type
_entity_poly.pdbx_seq_one_letter_code
_entity_poly.pdbx_strand_id
1 'polypeptide(L)'
;MASLLSFGENGWGTVILSATLTTLLCPSPRLRWGGSGGIIAAAKLSPRAPAAVWLGLFVVFRGIPELLVIYLFYFGGSGLVSWVGQLFGADGFIEIPPFLIGSLAIGLISASYQAKFIARRVWR
;
A
#
# COMPACT_ATOMS: atom_id res chain seq x y z
N MET A 1 8.36 -32.74 17.00
CA MET A 1 7.77 -31.37 16.98
C MET A 1 8.71 -30.30 17.52
N ALA A 2 9.23 -30.39 18.74
CA ALA A 2 10.02 -29.31 19.36
C ALA A 2 11.30 -28.91 18.60
N SER A 3 11.92 -29.83 17.87
CA SER A 3 13.09 -29.56 17.01
C SER A 3 12.82 -28.56 15.88
N LEU A 4 11.57 -28.49 15.39
CA LEU A 4 11.15 -27.55 14.35
C LEU A 4 11.15 -26.10 14.84
N LEU A 5 11.00 -25.88 16.15
CA LEU A 5 11.03 -24.55 16.76
C LEU A 5 12.45 -24.11 17.16
N SER A 6 13.47 -24.98 16.99
CA SER A 6 14.85 -24.61 17.31
C SER A 6 15.39 -23.52 16.36
N PHE A 7 16.46 -22.85 16.79
CA PHE A 7 17.19 -21.84 15.99
C PHE A 7 18.42 -22.43 15.26
N GLY A 8 18.55 -23.75 15.19
CA GLY A 8 19.63 -24.43 14.46
C GLY A 8 19.39 -24.49 12.95
N GLU A 9 20.35 -25.03 12.18
CA GLU A 9 20.31 -25.07 10.70
C GLU A 9 19.04 -25.70 10.09
N ASN A 10 18.40 -26.64 10.78
CA ASN A 10 17.16 -27.30 10.33
C ASN A 10 15.90 -26.82 11.09
N GLY A 11 16.03 -25.77 11.89
CA GLY A 11 14.95 -25.23 12.71
C GLY A 11 14.28 -24.00 12.07
N TRP A 12 12.96 -23.92 12.18
CA TRP A 12 12.16 -22.82 11.64
C TRP A 12 12.07 -21.63 12.58
N GLY A 13 12.67 -21.69 13.78
CA GLY A 13 12.55 -20.65 14.81
C GLY A 13 12.99 -19.27 14.31
N THR A 14 14.10 -19.18 13.58
CA THR A 14 14.60 -17.94 12.97
C THR A 14 13.65 -17.42 11.89
N VAL A 15 13.15 -18.31 11.02
CA VAL A 15 12.22 -17.98 9.94
C VAL A 15 10.89 -17.46 10.52
N ILE A 16 10.34 -18.14 11.52
CA ILE A 16 9.09 -17.73 12.18
C ILE A 16 9.27 -16.40 12.91
N LEU A 17 10.41 -16.19 13.59
CA LEU A 17 10.70 -14.92 14.26
C LEU A 17 10.80 -13.77 13.23
N SER A 18 11.50 -13.98 12.12
CA SER A 18 11.62 -12.97 11.06
C SER A 18 10.28 -12.70 10.36
N ALA A 19 9.45 -13.72 10.13
CA ALA A 19 8.09 -13.57 9.63
C ALA A 19 7.18 -12.80 10.60
N THR A 20 7.34 -13.04 11.90
CA THR A 20 6.61 -12.33 12.96
C THR A 20 7.03 -10.85 12.98
N LEU A 21 8.33 -10.57 12.92
CA LEU A 21 8.87 -9.20 12.89
C LEU A 21 8.42 -8.45 11.64
N THR A 22 8.47 -9.07 10.46
CA THR A 22 7.98 -8.46 9.22
C THR A 22 6.48 -8.19 9.27
N THR A 23 5.69 -9.07 9.87
CA THR A 23 4.25 -8.85 10.12
C THR A 23 4.00 -7.67 11.06
N LEU A 24 4.80 -7.51 12.11
CA LEU A 24 4.70 -6.36 13.04
C LEU A 24 5.12 -5.04 12.40
N LEU A 25 6.10 -5.08 11.49
CA LEU A 25 6.58 -3.90 10.77
C LEU A 25 5.64 -3.46 9.63
N CYS A 26 4.98 -4.42 8.97
CA CYS A 26 4.07 -4.21 7.84
C CYS A 26 2.93 -3.19 8.07
N PRO A 27 2.27 -3.10 9.24
CA PRO A 27 1.23 -2.11 9.50
C PRO A 27 1.76 -0.70 9.83
N SER A 28 3.06 -0.53 10.10
CA SER A 28 3.62 0.78 10.49
C SER A 28 3.52 1.87 9.40
N PRO A 29 3.68 1.56 8.09
CA PRO A 29 3.35 2.50 7.02
C PRO A 29 1.85 2.75 6.92
N ARG A 30 1.01 1.73 7.16
CA ARG A 30 -0.46 1.83 7.09
C ARG A 30 -1.00 2.90 8.06
N LEU A 31 -0.41 3.01 9.25
CA LEU A 31 -0.75 4.08 10.20
C LEU A 31 -0.31 5.47 9.70
N ARG A 32 0.89 5.55 9.13
CA ARG A 32 1.48 6.80 8.63
C ARG A 32 0.71 7.36 7.42
N TRP A 33 0.28 6.49 6.52
CA TRP A 33 -0.59 6.81 5.38
C TRP A 33 -2.08 6.89 5.76
N GLY A 34 -2.49 6.36 6.92
CA GLY A 34 -3.86 6.52 7.43
C GLY A 34 -4.22 7.99 7.72
N GLY A 35 -3.24 8.78 8.17
CA GLY A 35 -3.41 10.22 8.40
C GLY A 35 -3.64 11.04 7.12
N SER A 36 -3.16 10.58 5.95
CA SER A 36 -3.41 11.27 4.67
C SER A 36 -4.83 11.03 4.14
N GLY A 37 -5.56 10.04 4.66
CA GLY A 37 -6.98 9.85 4.38
C GLY A 37 -7.84 11.06 4.79
N GLY A 38 -7.44 11.78 5.84
CA GLY A 38 -8.05 13.04 6.26
C GLY A 38 -7.81 14.18 5.25
N ILE A 39 -6.62 14.24 4.66
CA ILE A 39 -6.26 15.22 3.61
C ILE A 39 -7.08 14.94 2.33
N ILE A 40 -7.20 13.67 1.95
CA ILE A 40 -8.03 13.21 0.83
C ILE A 40 -9.51 13.53 1.07
N ALA A 41 -10.01 13.35 2.30
CA ALA A 41 -11.38 13.72 2.68
C ALA A 41 -11.62 15.23 2.66
N ALA A 42 -10.68 16.03 3.20
CA ALA A 42 -10.73 17.49 3.15
C ALA A 42 -10.70 18.01 1.70
N ALA A 43 -9.93 17.37 0.82
CA ALA A 43 -9.92 17.68 -0.61
C ALA A 43 -11.26 17.35 -1.30
N LYS A 44 -11.99 16.30 -0.88
CA LYS A 44 -13.33 15.98 -1.43
C LYS A 44 -14.40 17.00 -1.07
N LEU A 45 -14.26 17.66 0.08
CA LEU A 45 -15.18 18.69 0.56
C LEU A 45 -14.86 20.08 -0.01
N SER A 46 -13.75 20.20 -0.75
CA SER A 46 -13.35 21.46 -1.38
C SER A 46 -14.16 21.71 -2.68
N PRO A 47 -14.68 22.92 -2.90
CA PRO A 47 -15.51 23.27 -4.06
C PRO A 47 -14.76 23.36 -5.41
N ARG A 48 -13.48 22.96 -5.51
CA ARG A 48 -12.68 23.03 -6.74
C ARG A 48 -12.74 21.72 -7.55
N ALA A 49 -13.36 21.78 -8.73
CA ALA A 49 -13.64 20.66 -9.65
C ALA A 49 -12.48 19.68 -9.97
N PRO A 50 -11.19 20.08 -10.13
CA PRO A 50 -10.14 19.10 -10.45
C PRO A 50 -9.80 18.15 -9.30
N ALA A 51 -10.02 18.54 -8.03
CA ALA A 51 -9.82 17.64 -6.89
C ALA A 51 -10.85 16.49 -6.92
N ALA A 52 -12.07 16.75 -7.36
CA ALA A 52 -13.15 15.75 -7.43
C ALA A 52 -12.86 14.63 -8.46
N VAL A 53 -12.20 14.95 -9.58
CA VAL A 53 -11.85 13.97 -10.63
C VAL A 53 -10.74 13.02 -10.18
N TRP A 54 -9.66 13.55 -9.60
CA TRP A 54 -8.61 12.74 -8.98
C TRP A 54 -9.14 11.85 -7.85
N LEU A 55 -10.16 12.31 -7.13
CA LEU A 55 -10.83 11.59 -6.05
C LEU A 55 -11.81 10.50 -6.54
N GLY A 56 -12.23 10.55 -7.80
CA GLY A 56 -12.98 9.47 -8.47
C GLY A 56 -12.13 8.21 -8.63
N LEU A 57 -10.84 8.35 -8.97
CA LEU A 57 -9.89 7.23 -9.04
C LEU A 57 -9.76 6.49 -7.71
N PHE A 58 -9.77 7.20 -6.57
CA PHE A 58 -9.75 6.58 -5.24
C PHE A 58 -10.98 5.71 -4.91
N VAL A 59 -12.10 5.92 -5.61
CA VAL A 59 -13.31 5.09 -5.46
C VAL A 59 -13.19 3.80 -6.28
N VAL A 60 -12.46 3.82 -7.40
CA VAL A 60 -12.23 2.64 -8.27
C VAL A 60 -11.51 1.53 -7.52
N PHE A 61 -10.52 1.89 -6.68
CA PHE A 61 -9.79 0.92 -5.84
C PHE A 61 -10.65 0.13 -4.84
N ARG A 62 -11.92 0.51 -4.63
CA ARG A 62 -12.85 -0.20 -3.73
C ARG A 62 -13.74 -1.23 -4.45
N GLY A 63 -13.83 -1.16 -5.78
CA GLY A 63 -14.55 -2.14 -6.60
C GLY A 63 -13.65 -3.25 -7.13
N ILE A 64 -12.34 -3.05 -7.05
CA ILE A 64 -11.31 -3.99 -7.48
C ILE A 64 -10.91 -4.87 -6.28
N PRO A 65 -10.76 -6.20 -6.44
CA PRO A 65 -10.26 -7.05 -5.38
C PRO A 65 -8.86 -6.60 -4.93
N GLU A 66 -8.60 -6.63 -3.62
CA GLU A 66 -7.37 -6.10 -3.03
C GLU A 66 -6.09 -6.73 -3.59
N LEU A 67 -6.15 -8.03 -3.95
CA LEU A 67 -5.05 -8.72 -4.62
C LEU A 67 -4.73 -8.11 -5.99
N LEU A 68 -5.74 -7.67 -6.75
CA LEU A 68 -5.52 -6.99 -8.04
C LEU A 68 -4.83 -5.64 -7.85
N VAL A 69 -5.16 -4.93 -6.77
CA VAL A 69 -4.51 -3.65 -6.46
C VAL A 69 -3.04 -3.87 -6.14
N ILE A 70 -2.72 -4.88 -5.32
CA ILE A 70 -1.33 -5.25 -5.05
C ILE A 70 -0.60 -5.63 -6.35
N TYR A 71 -1.25 -6.40 -7.24
CA TYR A 71 -0.67 -6.76 -8.54
C TYR A 71 -0.45 -5.56 -9.46
N LEU A 72 -1.39 -4.61 -9.49
CA LEU A 72 -1.24 -3.36 -10.25
C LEU A 72 -0.02 -2.58 -9.76
N PHE A 73 0.19 -2.47 -8.45
CA PHE A 73 1.38 -1.80 -7.93
C PHE A 73 2.66 -2.62 -8.14
N TYR A 74 2.59 -3.94 -8.06
CA TYR A 74 3.75 -4.81 -8.27
C TYR A 74 4.25 -4.76 -9.72
N PHE A 75 3.37 -5.04 -10.68
CA PHE A 75 3.73 -5.07 -12.09
C PHE A 75 3.71 -3.68 -12.73
N GLY A 76 2.69 -2.87 -12.47
CA GLY A 76 2.57 -1.52 -13.03
C GLY A 76 3.52 -0.53 -12.37
N GLY A 77 3.74 -0.62 -11.06
CA GLY A 77 4.68 0.25 -10.34
C GLY A 77 6.12 -0.02 -10.73
N SER A 78 6.56 -1.28 -10.76
CA SER A 78 7.94 -1.62 -11.16
C SER A 78 8.21 -1.23 -12.62
N GLY A 79 7.22 -1.38 -13.52
CA GLY A 79 7.31 -0.88 -14.89
C GLY A 79 7.46 0.65 -14.96
N LEU A 80 6.66 1.40 -14.19
CA LEU A 80 6.76 2.86 -14.11
C LEU A 80 8.11 3.32 -13.55
N VAL A 81 8.58 2.71 -12.46
CA VAL A 81 9.87 3.05 -11.86
C VAL A 81 11.02 2.72 -12.79
N SER A 82 10.95 1.59 -13.50
CA SER A 82 11.93 1.24 -14.53
C SER A 82 11.94 2.26 -15.67
N TRP A 83 10.77 2.66 -16.16
CA TRP A 83 10.65 3.68 -17.21
C TRP A 83 11.22 5.04 -16.76
N VAL A 84 10.90 5.46 -15.54
CA VAL A 84 11.48 6.68 -14.97
C VAL A 84 12.99 6.51 -14.78
N GLY A 85 13.46 5.36 -14.31
CA GLY A 85 14.88 5.06 -14.14
C GLY A 85 15.67 5.15 -15.44
N GLN A 86 15.09 4.67 -16.54
CA GLN A 86 15.68 4.78 -17.88
C GLN A 86 15.87 6.25 -18.31
N LEU A 87 14.95 7.15 -17.93
CA LEU A 87 15.11 8.59 -18.20
C LEU A 87 16.31 9.20 -17.45
N PHE A 88 16.74 8.59 -16.34
CA PHE A 88 17.91 8.99 -15.56
C PHE A 88 19.16 8.15 -15.87
N GLY A 89 19.13 7.32 -16.92
CA GLY A 89 20.27 6.50 -17.34
C GLY A 89 20.44 5.18 -16.57
N ALA A 90 19.39 4.70 -15.90
CA ALA A 90 19.40 3.35 -15.32
C ALA A 90 19.11 2.30 -16.41
N ASP A 91 20.01 1.35 -16.55
CA ASP A 91 19.85 0.20 -17.45
C ASP A 91 19.23 -0.98 -16.68
N GLY A 92 18.11 -1.48 -17.18
CA GLY A 92 17.44 -2.68 -16.68
C GLY A 92 16.10 -2.45 -15.98
N PHE A 93 15.53 -3.55 -15.47
CA PHE A 93 14.26 -3.54 -14.75
C PHE A 93 14.51 -3.30 -13.26
N ILE A 94 13.91 -2.24 -12.72
CA ILE A 94 13.95 -1.89 -11.30
C ILE A 94 12.73 -2.49 -10.63
N GLU A 95 12.94 -3.60 -9.93
CA GLU A 95 11.92 -4.21 -9.08
C GLU A 95 11.75 -3.42 -7.79
N ILE A 96 10.52 -2.98 -7.54
CA ILE A 96 10.20 -2.35 -6.27
C ILE A 96 10.13 -3.45 -5.19
N PRO A 97 10.69 -3.24 -3.99
CA PRO A 97 10.62 -4.21 -2.91
C PRO A 97 9.16 -4.61 -2.60
N PRO A 98 8.84 -5.92 -2.48
CA PRO A 98 7.48 -6.40 -2.22
C PRO A 98 6.83 -5.80 -0.97
N PHE A 99 7.64 -5.56 0.07
CA PHE A 99 7.20 -4.88 1.28
C PHE A 99 6.71 -3.45 1.02
N LEU A 100 7.40 -2.71 0.15
CA LEU A 100 7.03 -1.33 -0.18
C LEU A 100 5.74 -1.30 -1.01
N ILE A 101 5.61 -2.20 -1.99
CA ILE A 101 4.39 -2.36 -2.79
C ILE A 101 3.19 -2.70 -1.90
N GLY A 102 3.33 -3.72 -1.04
CA GLY A 102 2.26 -4.16 -0.14
C GLY A 102 1.85 -3.06 0.81
N SER A 103 2.82 -2.38 1.44
CA SER A 103 2.53 -1.29 2.38
C SER A 103 1.87 -0.07 1.74
N LEU A 104 2.27 0.31 0.51
CA LEU A 104 1.64 1.38 -0.27
C LEU A 104 0.21 1.00 -0.69
N ALA A 105 0.02 -0.18 -1.28
CA ALA A 105 -1.30 -0.64 -1.73
C ALA A 105 -2.29 -0.71 -0.56
N ILE A 106 -1.89 -1.33 0.55
CA ILE A 106 -2.71 -1.49 1.76
C ILE A 106 -2.99 -0.14 2.43
N GLY A 107 -2.02 0.78 2.43
CA GLY A 107 -2.19 2.15 2.91
C GLY A 107 -3.21 2.93 2.09
N LEU A 108 -3.12 2.85 0.76
CA LEU A 108 -4.02 3.52 -0.18
C LEU A 108 -5.47 3.01 -0.06
N ILE A 109 -5.64 1.69 0.03
CA ILE A 109 -6.95 1.06 0.24
C ILE A 109 -7.54 1.55 1.57
N SER A 110 -6.76 1.53 2.65
CA SER A 110 -7.20 2.01 3.98
C SER A 110 -7.61 3.49 3.97
N ALA A 111 -6.79 4.36 3.39
CA ALA A 111 -7.09 5.79 3.24
C ALA A 111 -8.37 6.01 2.42
N SER A 112 -8.57 5.22 1.36
CA SER A 112 -9.78 5.23 0.56
C SER A 112 -11.01 4.86 1.40
N TYR A 113 -10.97 3.80 2.20
CA TYR A 113 -12.10 3.44 3.08
C TYR A 113 -12.41 4.53 4.11
N GLN A 114 -11.39 5.09 4.77
CA GLN A 114 -11.56 6.15 5.77
C GLN A 114 -12.16 7.42 5.16
N ALA A 115 -11.69 7.85 3.99
CA ALA A 115 -12.22 9.03 3.30
C ALA A 115 -13.72 8.90 2.94
N LYS A 116 -14.21 7.68 2.64
CA LYS A 116 -15.65 7.45 2.40
C LYS A 116 -16.46 7.67 3.67
N PHE A 117 -15.98 7.14 4.79
CA PHE A 117 -16.66 7.23 6.07
C PHE A 117 -16.71 8.67 6.58
N ILE A 118 -15.57 9.38 6.55
CA ILE A 118 -15.48 10.79 6.94
C ILE A 118 -16.41 11.65 6.08
N ALA A 119 -16.37 11.49 4.76
CA ALA A 119 -17.24 12.24 3.87
C ALA A 119 -18.73 11.94 4.12
N ARG A 120 -19.12 10.69 4.40
CA ARG A 120 -20.52 10.36 4.76
C ARG A 120 -20.97 10.99 6.07
N ARG A 121 -20.07 11.23 7.01
CA ARG A 121 -20.40 11.82 8.33
C ARG A 121 -20.68 13.33 8.24
N VAL A 122 -20.12 14.02 7.25
CA VAL A 122 -20.31 15.48 7.04
C VAL A 122 -21.65 15.82 6.39
N TRP A 123 -22.24 14.89 5.63
CA TRP A 123 -23.53 15.07 4.96
C TRP A 123 -24.72 14.55 5.79
N ARG A 124 -24.54 14.39 7.10
CA ARG A 124 -25.57 13.96 8.06
C ARG A 124 -25.83 15.03 9.09
#